data_AF-J7FBU3-F1
#
_entry.id   AF-J7FBU3-F1
#
_cell.length_a   1.000
_cell.length_b   1.000
_cell.length_c   1.000
_cell.angle_alpha   90.00
_cell.angle_beta   90.00
_cell.angle_gamma   90.00
#
_symmetry.space_group_name_H-M   'P 1'
#
loop_
_entity.id
_entity.type
_entity.pdbx_description
1 polymer ?
#
loop_
_entity_poly.entity_id
_entity_poly.type
_entity_poly.pdbx_seq_one_letter_code
_entity_poly.pdbx_strand_id
1 'polypeptide(L)'
;MIAWAKKLPGFLQLSLHDQVQLLESSWLEVLMIGLIWRSIHCPGKLIFAQDLILDRSEGDCVEGMAEIFDMLLATASRFRMLKLKPEEFVCLKAIILLNSGAFSFCTGTMEPLHDSAAVQNMLDTITDALIHHINQSGCSAQQQSRRQAQLLLLLSHIRHMSNNGME
;
A
#
# COMPACT_ATOMS: atom_id res chain seq x y z
N MET A 1 -6.57 10.03 6.07
CA MET A 1 -5.55 9.83 4.99
C MET A 1 -4.76 11.09 4.69
N ILE A 2 -5.41 12.19 4.29
CA ILE A 2 -4.77 13.46 3.93
C ILE A 2 -3.82 13.97 5.01
N ALA A 3 -4.26 14.01 6.27
CA ALA A 3 -3.42 14.46 7.39
C ALA A 3 -2.18 13.57 7.63
N TRP A 4 -2.20 12.31 7.18
CA TRP A 4 -1.03 11.43 7.20
C TRP A 4 -0.11 11.72 6.00
N ALA A 5 -0.65 11.87 4.78
CA ALA A 5 0.14 12.20 3.60
C ALA A 5 0.93 13.51 3.78
N LYS A 6 0.32 14.54 4.37
CA LYS A 6 0.98 15.81 4.71
C LYS A 6 2.17 15.68 5.68
N LYS A 7 2.32 14.56 6.38
CA LYS A 7 3.45 14.29 7.27
C LYS A 7 4.62 13.60 6.56
N LEU A 8 4.46 13.16 5.31
CA LEU A 8 5.55 12.57 4.54
C LEU A 8 6.55 13.65 4.14
N PRO A 9 7.86 13.44 4.38
CA PRO A 9 8.89 14.38 3.95
C PRO A 9 8.82 14.60 2.44
N GLY A 10 8.80 15.86 1.99
CA GLY A 10 8.69 16.22 0.57
C GLY A 10 7.26 16.40 0.05
N PHE A 11 6.24 15.82 0.70
CA PHE A 11 4.89 15.80 0.14
C PHE A 11 4.24 17.19 0.07
N LEU A 12 4.46 18.03 1.07
CA LEU A 12 3.92 19.41 1.08
C LEU A 12 4.65 20.35 0.12
N GLN A 13 5.84 19.95 -0.37
CA GLN A 13 6.62 20.70 -1.35
C GLN A 13 6.12 20.48 -2.79
N LEU A 14 5.38 19.40 -3.04
CA LEU A 14 4.73 19.14 -4.33
C LEU A 14 3.62 20.17 -4.59
N SER A 15 3.30 20.37 -5.87
CA SER A 15 2.15 21.21 -6.25
C SER A 15 0.85 20.65 -5.66
N LEU A 16 -0.13 21.52 -5.37
CA LEU A 16 -1.43 21.05 -4.87
C LEU A 16 -2.09 20.07 -5.84
N HIS A 17 -1.93 20.30 -7.14
CA HIS A 17 -2.35 19.40 -8.21
C HIS A 17 -1.78 17.99 -8.01
N ASP A 18 -0.45 17.88 -7.90
CA ASP A 18 0.22 16.59 -7.74
C ASP A 18 -0.16 15.91 -6.41
N GLN A 19 -0.30 16.68 -5.33
CA GLN A 19 -0.77 16.15 -4.03
C GLN A 19 -2.16 15.52 -4.15
N VAL A 20 -3.08 16.19 -4.85
CA VAL A 20 -4.45 15.69 -5.08
C VAL A 20 -4.41 14.46 -5.97
N GLN A 21 -3.71 14.52 -7.09
CA GLN A 21 -3.60 13.41 -8.03
C GLN A 21 -3.00 12.14 -7.42
N LEU A 22 -1.95 12.26 -6.60
CA LEU A 22 -1.37 11.13 -5.87
C LEU A 22 -2.37 10.52 -4.87
N LEU A 23 -3.18 11.34 -4.21
CA LEU A 23 -4.21 10.87 -3.29
C LEU A 23 -5.38 10.20 -4.04
N GLU A 24 -5.88 10.83 -5.10
CA GLU A 24 -7.00 10.33 -5.90
C GLU A 24 -6.68 8.99 -6.58
N SER A 25 -5.43 8.81 -7.02
CA SER A 25 -5.00 7.56 -7.66
C SER A 25 -4.70 6.41 -6.70
N SER A 26 -4.52 6.68 -5.39
CA SER A 26 -4.00 5.68 -4.43
C SER A 26 -4.85 5.48 -3.19
N TRP A 27 -5.91 6.27 -2.99
CA TRP A 27 -6.63 6.31 -1.71
C TRP A 27 -7.14 4.92 -1.30
N LEU A 28 -7.71 4.16 -2.24
CA LEU A 28 -8.26 2.85 -1.90
C LEU A 28 -7.16 1.85 -1.55
N GLU A 29 -6.04 1.84 -2.29
CA GLU A 29 -4.86 1.02 -1.94
C GLU A 29 -4.30 1.36 -0.55
N VAL A 30 -4.22 2.66 -0.23
CA VAL A 30 -3.75 3.14 1.08
C VAL A 30 -4.71 2.71 2.20
N LEU A 31 -6.03 2.65 1.94
CA LEU A 31 -7.00 2.08 2.88
C LEU A 31 -6.84 0.56 3.00
N MET A 32 -6.71 -0.15 1.89
CA MET A 32 -6.57 -1.61 1.85
C MET A 32 -5.32 -2.08 2.58
N ILE A 33 -4.14 -1.50 2.33
CA ILE A 33 -2.93 -1.87 3.06
C ILE A 33 -3.06 -1.56 4.57
N GLY A 34 -3.77 -0.49 4.92
CA GLY A 34 -4.08 -0.16 6.32
C GLY A 34 -5.00 -1.18 6.99
N LEU A 35 -6.02 -1.66 6.27
CA LEU A 35 -6.92 -2.73 6.72
C LEU A 35 -6.17 -4.06 6.89
N ILE A 36 -5.37 -4.42 5.89
CA ILE A 36 -4.53 -5.62 5.90
C ILE A 36 -3.59 -5.62 7.11
N TRP A 37 -2.88 -4.51 7.34
CA TRP A 37 -1.99 -4.36 8.48
C TRP A 37 -2.72 -4.50 9.82
N ARG A 38 -3.87 -3.85 9.97
CA ARG A 38 -4.68 -3.93 11.19
C ARG A 38 -5.15 -5.36 11.47
N SER A 39 -5.36 -6.14 10.41
CA SER A 39 -5.92 -7.50 10.47
C SER A 39 -4.84 -8.59 10.49
N ILE A 40 -3.56 -8.24 10.41
CA ILE A 40 -2.45 -9.19 10.20
C ILE A 40 -2.38 -10.30 11.27
N HIS A 41 -2.81 -10.01 12.50
CA HIS A 41 -2.80 -10.93 13.63
C HIS A 41 -4.15 -11.63 13.88
N CYS A 42 -5.14 -11.46 13.00
CA CYS A 42 -6.48 -12.03 13.13
C CYS A 42 -6.81 -12.91 11.92
N PRO A 43 -6.32 -14.17 11.86
CA PRO A 43 -6.59 -15.07 10.74
C PRO A 43 -8.09 -15.19 10.44
N GLY A 44 -8.45 -15.09 9.15
CA GLY A 44 -9.83 -15.26 8.67
C GLY A 44 -10.75 -14.06 8.94
N LYS A 45 -10.25 -12.98 9.54
CA LYS A 45 -11.03 -11.78 9.85
C LYS A 45 -10.38 -10.50 9.34
N LEU A 46 -11.20 -9.51 9.01
CA LEU A 46 -10.78 -8.16 8.64
C LEU A 46 -11.31 -7.15 9.65
N ILE A 47 -10.41 -6.33 10.20
CA ILE A 47 -10.70 -5.31 11.23
C ILE A 47 -10.90 -3.95 10.54
N PHE A 48 -12.13 -3.67 10.11
CA PHE A 48 -12.50 -2.40 9.48
C PHE A 48 -12.50 -1.23 10.47
N ALA A 49 -12.92 -1.49 11.70
CA ALA A 49 -12.88 -0.56 12.84
C ALA A 49 -12.76 -1.34 14.16
N GLN A 50 -12.72 -0.65 15.30
CA GLN A 50 -12.63 -1.31 16.62
C GLN A 50 -13.87 -2.18 16.92
N ASP A 51 -15.02 -1.76 16.40
CA ASP A 51 -16.35 -2.33 16.58
C ASP A 51 -16.91 -2.99 15.31
N LEU A 52 -16.14 -2.96 14.21
CA LEU A 52 -16.50 -3.58 12.94
C LEU A 52 -15.41 -4.58 12.52
N ILE A 53 -15.57 -5.82 12.96
CA ILE A 53 -14.69 -6.94 12.63
C ILE A 53 -15.53 -7.94 11.88
N LEU A 54 -15.18 -8.18 10.62
CA LEU A 54 -15.91 -9.09 9.76
C LEU A 54 -15.11 -10.37 9.55
N ASP A 55 -15.78 -11.51 9.57
CA ASP A 55 -15.25 -12.75 9.05
C ASP A 55 -15.70 -13.01 7.60
N ARG A 56 -15.21 -14.11 7.02
CA ARG A 56 -15.47 -14.43 5.63
C ARG A 56 -16.95 -14.62 5.31
N SER A 57 -17.75 -15.13 6.26
CA SER A 57 -19.18 -15.38 6.07
C SER A 57 -20.00 -14.08 6.04
N GLU A 58 -19.57 -13.08 6.81
CA GLU A 58 -20.17 -11.75 6.80
C GLU A 58 -19.79 -10.97 5.53
N GLY A 59 -18.64 -11.30 4.91
CA GLY A 59 -18.23 -10.78 3.61
C GLY A 59 -19.16 -11.18 2.45
N ASP A 60 -19.86 -12.31 2.56
CA ASP A 60 -20.82 -12.76 1.53
C ASP A 60 -22.12 -11.94 1.53
N CYS A 61 -22.37 -11.14 2.56
CA CYS A 61 -23.57 -10.30 2.65
C CYS A 61 -23.52 -9.08 1.70
N VAL A 62 -22.39 -8.81 1.06
CA VAL A 62 -22.21 -7.71 0.11
C VAL A 62 -21.81 -8.27 -1.24
N GLU A 63 -22.64 -8.02 -2.26
CA GLU A 63 -22.37 -8.44 -3.64
C GLU A 63 -21.04 -7.87 -4.14
N GLY A 64 -20.23 -8.69 -4.82
CA GLY A 64 -18.90 -8.33 -5.32
C GLY A 64 -17.79 -8.27 -4.24
N MET A 65 -18.13 -8.27 -2.95
CA MET A 65 -17.13 -8.16 -1.88
C MET A 65 -16.40 -9.47 -1.60
N ALA A 66 -17.09 -10.61 -1.74
CA ALA A 66 -16.57 -11.95 -1.44
C ALA A 66 -15.15 -12.21 -1.98
N GLU A 67 -14.90 -11.88 -3.26
CA GLU A 67 -13.59 -12.06 -3.90
C GLU A 67 -12.53 -11.11 -3.35
N ILE A 68 -12.88 -9.83 -3.16
CA ILE A 68 -12.00 -8.82 -2.57
C ILE A 68 -11.65 -9.20 -1.12
N PHE A 69 -12.61 -9.72 -0.37
CA PHE A 69 -12.41 -10.21 0.99
C PHE A 69 -11.35 -11.32 1.02
N ASP A 70 -11.48 -12.31 0.15
CA ASP A 70 -10.52 -13.42 0.04
C ASP A 70 -9.13 -12.93 -0.34
N MET A 71 -9.03 -11.99 -1.28
CA MET A 71 -7.75 -11.40 -1.67
C MET A 71 -7.10 -10.60 -0.53
N LEU A 72 -7.88 -9.84 0.24
CA LEU A 72 -7.41 -9.09 1.41
C LEU A 72 -6.90 -10.04 2.49
N LEU A 73 -7.64 -11.10 2.80
CA LEU A 73 -7.24 -12.13 3.76
C LEU A 73 -5.96 -12.86 3.31
N ALA A 74 -5.87 -13.23 2.03
CA ALA A 74 -4.68 -13.87 1.47
C ALA A 74 -3.45 -12.98 1.58
N THR A 75 -3.61 -11.68 1.30
CA THR A 75 -2.53 -10.68 1.41
C THR A 75 -2.11 -10.46 2.87
N ALA A 76 -3.07 -10.38 3.81
CA ALA A 76 -2.78 -10.33 5.24
C ALA A 76 -2.01 -11.57 5.72
N SER A 77 -2.42 -12.76 5.27
CA SER A 77 -1.71 -14.01 5.57
C SER A 77 -0.27 -13.99 5.04
N ARG A 78 -0.05 -13.50 3.82
CA ARG A 78 1.29 -13.35 3.22
C ARG A 78 2.17 -12.39 4.03
N PHE A 79 1.68 -11.21 4.41
CA PHE A 79 2.45 -10.29 5.26
C PHE A 79 2.75 -10.88 6.65
N ARG A 80 1.80 -11.62 7.24
CA ARG A 80 2.03 -12.34 8.49
C ARG A 80 3.13 -13.38 8.35
N MET A 81 3.12 -14.19 7.30
CA MET A 81 4.15 -15.18 7.02
C MET A 81 5.53 -14.53 6.84
N LEU A 82 5.57 -13.38 6.19
CA LEU A 82 6.80 -12.59 6.03
C LEU A 82 7.22 -11.85 7.31
N LYS A 83 6.42 -11.91 8.39
CA LYS A 83 6.65 -11.17 9.63
C LYS A 83 6.94 -9.69 9.33
N LEU A 84 6.03 -9.06 8.58
CA LEU A 84 6.15 -7.66 8.20
C LEU A 84 6.33 -6.79 9.46
N LYS A 85 7.36 -5.94 9.45
CA LYS A 85 7.66 -5.04 10.57
C LYS A 85 6.92 -3.70 10.41
N PRO A 86 6.67 -2.96 11.51
CA PRO A 86 6.03 -1.65 11.44
C PRO A 86 6.75 -0.66 10.53
N GLU A 87 8.09 -0.67 10.56
CA GLU A 87 8.94 0.22 9.76
C GLU A 87 8.83 -0.10 8.26
N GLU A 88 8.80 -1.39 7.91
CA GLU A 88 8.59 -1.84 6.54
C GLU A 88 7.18 -1.48 6.06
N PHE A 89 6.16 -1.68 6.90
CA PHE A 89 4.77 -1.33 6.60
C PHE A 89 4.60 0.15 6.26
N VAL A 90 5.16 1.07 7.06
CA VAL A 90 5.02 2.51 6.79
C VAL A 90 5.74 2.91 5.50
N CYS A 91 6.86 2.26 5.16
CA CYS A 91 7.54 2.46 3.87
C CYS A 91 6.66 1.99 2.72
N LEU A 92 6.13 0.76 2.77
CA LEU A 92 5.25 0.21 1.72
C LEU A 92 4.00 1.08 1.51
N LYS A 93 3.41 1.57 2.59
CA LYS A 93 2.26 2.48 2.53
C LYS A 93 2.61 3.81 1.85
N ALA A 94 3.80 4.35 2.11
CA ALA A 94 4.27 5.58 1.45
C ALA A 94 4.64 5.34 -0.02
N ILE A 95 5.23 4.19 -0.35
CA ILE A 95 5.49 3.76 -1.73
C ILE A 95 4.18 3.69 -2.53
N ILE A 96 3.11 3.10 -1.97
CA ILE A 96 1.79 3.10 -2.63
C ILE A 96 1.35 4.52 -3.00
N LEU A 97 1.37 5.45 -2.04
CA LEU A 97 0.93 6.83 -2.29
C LEU A 97 1.72 7.48 -3.44
N LEU A 98 3.04 7.32 -3.45
CA LEU A 98 3.91 8.03 -4.38
C LEU A 98 4.05 7.33 -5.75
N ASN A 99 3.91 6.01 -5.80
CA ASN A 99 4.06 5.21 -7.02
C ASN A 99 2.76 5.19 -7.86
N SER A 100 1.63 5.62 -7.30
CA SER A 100 0.32 5.53 -7.97
C SER A 100 0.12 6.56 -9.09
N GLY A 101 0.74 7.74 -8.97
CA GLY A 101 0.70 8.76 -10.02
C GLY A 101 1.57 8.44 -11.25
N ALA A 102 2.51 7.50 -11.14
CA ALA A 102 3.39 7.11 -12.25
C ALA A 102 2.66 6.33 -13.38
N PHE A 103 1.47 5.78 -13.10
CA PHE A 103 0.69 4.98 -14.05
C PHE A 103 -0.57 5.68 -14.58
N SER A 104 -0.57 7.02 -14.57
CA SER A 104 -1.59 7.89 -15.20
C SER A 104 -1.91 7.54 -16.67
N PHE A 105 -1.09 6.67 -17.31
CA PHE A 105 -1.29 6.14 -18.66
C PHE A 105 -2.55 5.29 -18.86
N CYS A 106 -3.16 4.74 -17.81
CA CYS A 106 -4.31 3.82 -17.95
C CYS A 106 -5.68 4.52 -17.98
N THR A 107 -5.77 5.75 -17.50
CA THR A 107 -6.99 6.56 -17.53
C THR A 107 -6.68 7.80 -18.37
N GLY A 108 -7.07 7.79 -19.65
CA GLY A 108 -6.72 8.83 -20.65
C GLY A 108 -7.20 10.27 -20.36
N THR A 109 -7.52 10.59 -19.11
CA THR A 109 -8.05 11.86 -18.62
C THR A 109 -7.17 12.53 -17.56
N MET A 110 -6.11 11.88 -17.05
CA MET A 110 -5.26 12.47 -16.01
C MET A 110 -3.98 13.07 -16.60
N GLU A 111 -3.77 14.37 -16.37
CA GLU A 111 -2.54 15.07 -16.72
C GLU A 111 -1.33 14.45 -16.00
N PRO A 112 -0.13 14.43 -16.59
CA PRO A 112 1.06 13.94 -15.91
C PRO A 112 1.40 14.82 -14.70
N LEU A 113 2.07 14.23 -13.71
CA LEU A 113 2.58 14.97 -12.54
C LEU A 113 3.51 16.10 -12.99
N HIS A 114 3.29 17.30 -12.46
CA HIS A 114 4.11 18.47 -12.78
C HIS A 114 5.54 18.32 -12.26
N ASP A 115 5.71 17.82 -11.03
CA ASP A 115 7.04 17.58 -10.43
C ASP A 115 7.34 16.07 -10.27
N SER A 116 7.41 15.38 -11.41
CA SER A 116 7.73 13.94 -11.45
C SER A 116 9.10 13.62 -10.84
N ALA A 117 10.07 14.54 -10.94
CA ALA A 117 11.42 14.35 -10.39
C ALA A 117 11.42 14.41 -8.86
N ALA A 118 10.71 15.35 -8.24
CA ALA A 118 10.57 15.40 -6.79
C ALA A 118 9.87 14.15 -6.24
N VAL A 119 8.81 13.68 -6.90
CA VAL A 119 8.12 12.44 -6.52
C VAL A 119 9.06 11.23 -6.61
N GLN A 120 9.87 11.14 -7.67
CA GLN A 120 10.87 10.07 -7.80
C GLN A 120 11.93 10.14 -6.69
N ASN A 121 12.45 11.32 -6.38
CA ASN A 121 13.42 11.49 -5.28
C ASN A 121 12.85 11.06 -3.92
N MET A 122 11.55 11.35 -3.67
CA MET A 122 10.86 10.88 -2.48
C MET A 122 10.73 9.35 -2.46
N LEU A 123 10.38 8.73 -3.60
CA LEU A 123 10.30 7.28 -3.76
C LEU A 123 11.65 6.60 -3.50
N ASP A 124 12.73 7.14 -4.05
CA ASP A 124 14.08 6.62 -3.86
C ASP A 124 14.47 6.67 -2.38
N THR A 125 14.21 7.81 -1.72
CA THR A 125 14.46 7.99 -0.28
C THR A 125 13.70 6.97 0.59
N ILE A 126 12.43 6.72 0.29
CA ILE A 126 11.62 5.74 1.02
C ILE A 126 12.06 4.30 0.71
N THR A 127 12.48 4.03 -0.53
CA THR A 127 13.01 2.73 -0.93
C THR A 127 14.32 2.43 -0.21
N ASP A 128 15.21 3.41 -0.10
CA ASP A 128 16.44 3.30 0.67
C ASP A 128 16.16 3.05 2.16
N ALA A 129 15.16 3.74 2.73
CA ALA A 129 14.72 3.49 4.11
C ALA A 129 14.18 2.06 4.30
N LEU A 130 13.40 1.54 3.35
CA LEU A 130 12.92 0.16 3.37
C LEU A 130 14.09 -0.83 3.32
N ILE A 131 15.05 -0.62 2.40
CA ILE A 131 16.25 -1.45 2.27
C ILE A 131 17.04 -1.44 3.58
N HIS A 132 17.24 -0.26 4.17
CA HIS A 132 17.92 -0.12 5.45
C HIS A 132 17.25 -0.95 6.57
N HIS A 133 15.92 -0.90 6.70
CA HIS A 133 15.20 -1.71 7.69
C HIS A 133 15.22 -3.22 7.40
N ILE A 134 15.24 -3.63 6.13
CA ILE A 134 15.43 -5.03 5.74
C ILE A 134 16.83 -5.50 6.18
N ASN A 135 17.86 -4.69 5.94
CA ASN A 135 19.27 -5.01 6.22
C ASN A 135 19.56 -5.15 7.71
N GLN A 136 18.82 -4.45 8.57
CA GLN A 136 18.91 -4.58 10.03
C GLN A 136 18.52 -5.98 10.56
N SER A 137 17.97 -6.86 9.72
CA SER A 137 17.55 -8.20 10.11
C SER A 137 18.70 -9.22 10.21
N GLY A 138 19.94 -8.84 9.88
CA GLY A 138 21.12 -9.71 9.97
C GLY A 138 21.17 -10.84 8.92
N CYS A 139 20.29 -10.79 7.92
CA CYS A 139 20.22 -11.77 6.83
C CYS A 139 21.29 -11.51 5.76
N SER A 140 21.58 -12.51 4.92
CA SER A 140 22.50 -12.35 3.78
C SER A 140 21.97 -11.38 2.72
N ALA A 141 22.84 -10.80 1.90
CA ALA A 141 22.45 -9.88 0.82
C ALA A 141 21.42 -10.49 -0.15
N GLN A 142 21.53 -11.80 -0.42
CA GLN A 142 20.55 -12.51 -1.25
C GLN A 142 19.18 -12.64 -0.57
N GLN A 143 19.14 -12.83 0.75
CA GLN A 143 17.89 -12.86 1.50
C GLN A 143 17.25 -11.47 1.58
N GLN A 144 18.07 -10.42 1.70
CA GLN A 144 17.62 -9.03 1.71
C GLN A 144 16.92 -8.66 0.38
N SER A 145 17.56 -8.95 -0.76
CA SER A 145 16.98 -8.68 -2.08
C SER A 145 15.71 -9.49 -2.36
N ARG A 146 15.68 -10.77 -1.95
CA ARG A 146 14.47 -11.60 -2.03
C ARG A 146 13.33 -11.01 -1.22
N ARG A 147 13.60 -10.56 0.01
CA ARG A 147 12.60 -9.95 0.88
C ARG A 147 12.05 -8.66 0.26
N GLN A 148 12.93 -7.78 -0.23
CA GLN A 148 12.52 -6.55 -0.90
C GLN A 148 11.58 -6.86 -2.07
N ALA A 149 11.95 -7.79 -2.94
CA ALA A 149 11.11 -8.20 -4.06
C ALA A 149 9.76 -8.77 -3.60
N GLN A 150 9.75 -9.62 -2.57
CA GLN A 150 8.51 -10.18 -2.00
C GLN A 150 7.57 -9.09 -1.48
N LEU A 151 8.10 -8.07 -0.80
CA LEU A 151 7.28 -6.98 -0.26
C LEU A 151 6.72 -6.09 -1.37
N LEU A 152 7.53 -5.72 -2.35
CA LEU A 152 7.10 -4.86 -3.47
C LEU A 152 6.10 -5.58 -4.38
N LEU A 153 6.28 -6.88 -4.62
CA LEU A 153 5.32 -7.69 -5.41
C LEU A 153 3.96 -7.83 -4.72
N LEU A 154 3.86 -7.66 -3.40
CA LEU A 154 2.55 -7.63 -2.72
C LEU A 154 1.80 -6.31 -2.99
N LEU A 155 2.48 -5.24 -3.39
CA LEU A 155 1.81 -3.98 -3.73
C LEU A 155 1.03 -4.11 -5.05
N SER A 156 1.47 -4.93 -6.00
CA SER A 156 0.70 -5.17 -7.23
C SER A 156 -0.59 -5.93 -6.97
N HIS A 157 -0.60 -6.83 -5.97
CA HIS A 157 -1.83 -7.47 -5.52
C HIS A 157 -2.81 -6.46 -4.92
N ILE A 158 -2.30 -5.49 -4.15
CA ILE A 158 -3.13 -4.40 -3.58
C ILE A 158 -3.67 -3.51 -4.69
N ARG A 159 -2.87 -3.16 -5.70
CA ARG A 159 -3.34 -2.45 -6.90
C ARG A 159 -4.46 -3.19 -7.59
N HIS A 160 -4.31 -4.50 -7.81
CA HIS A 160 -5.33 -5.31 -8.46
C HIS A 160 -6.64 -5.33 -7.67
N MET A 161 -6.58 -5.55 -6.35
CA MET A 161 -7.76 -5.47 -5.48
C MET A 161 -8.41 -4.09 -5.52
N SER A 162 -7.61 -3.03 -5.51
CA SER A 162 -8.11 -1.66 -5.58
C SER A 162 -8.83 -1.39 -6.89
N ASN A 163 -8.30 -1.86 -8.02
CA ASN A 163 -8.95 -1.69 -9.32
C ASN A 163 -10.31 -2.42 -9.35
N ASN A 164 -10.35 -3.69 -8.91
CA ASN A 164 -11.61 -4.44 -8.84
C ASN A 164 -12.61 -3.84 -7.85
N GLY A 165 -12.14 -3.18 -6.79
CA GLY A 165 -12.99 -2.51 -5.80
C GLY A 165 -13.46 -1.11 -6.20
N MET A 166 -12.95 -0.56 -7.31
CA MET A 166 -13.40 0.71 -7.88
C MET A 166 -14.42 0.52 -9.01
N GLU A 167 -14.56 -0.70 -9.54
CA GLU A 167 -15.61 -1.12 -10.48
C GLU A 167 -16.96 -1.31 -9.77
#